data_AF-A0A956R8H2-F1
#
_entry.id   AF-A0A956R8H2-F1
#
_cell.length_a   1.000
_cell.length_b   1.000
_cell.length_c   1.000
_cell.angle_alpha   90.00
_cell.angle_beta   90.00
_cell.angle_gamma   90.00
#
_symmetry.space_group_name_H-M   'P 1'
#
loop_
_entity.id
_entity.type
_entity.pdbx_description
1 polymer ?
#
loop_
_entity_poly.entity_id
_entity_poly.type
_entity_poly.pdbx_seq_one_letter_code
_entity_poly.pdbx_strand_id
1 'polypeptide(L)' 'MRIDLEHSPTRPLPMRVGMRVAGAIVGLVPGPLLVMSYRPALFDERLRRYVLRAAGYEGPWSKGESELFAAFVSNLNA' A
#
# COMPACT_ATOMS: atom_id res chain seq x y z
N MET A 1 -23.06 10.14 7.41
CA MET A 1 -21.76 10.78 7.74
C MET A 1 -20.73 10.28 6.76
N ARG A 2 -20.28 11.10 5.80
CA ARG A 2 -19.30 10.71 4.78
C ARG A 2 -17.92 10.98 5.39
N ILE A 3 -17.22 9.93 5.83
CA ILE A 3 -15.87 10.07 6.37
C ILE A 3 -14.96 10.40 5.19
N ASP A 4 -14.39 11.59 5.16
CA ASP A 4 -13.37 11.95 4.18
C ASP A 4 -12.09 11.19 4.52
N LEU A 5 -11.96 10.02 3.89
CA LEU A 5 -10.79 9.18 4.03
C LEU A 5 -9.59 9.73 3.25
N GLU A 6 -9.68 10.83 2.51
CA GLU A 6 -8.57 11.34 1.70
C GLU A 6 -7.94 12.59 2.35
N HIS A 7 -8.76 13.47 2.94
CA HIS A 7 -8.35 14.77 3.45
C HIS A 7 -8.33 14.85 4.98
N SER A 8 -7.86 13.80 5.66
CA SER A 8 -7.71 13.82 7.12
C SER A 8 -6.50 14.68 7.56
N PRO A 9 -6.70 15.79 8.32
CA PRO A 9 -5.62 16.68 8.74
C PRO A 9 -4.73 16.08 9.84
N THR A 10 -5.16 14.99 10.47
CA THR A 10 -4.40 14.30 11.53
C THR A 10 -3.37 13.31 10.99
N ARG A 11 -3.28 13.14 9.66
CA ARG A 11 -2.32 12.21 9.05
C ARG A 11 -0.92 12.81 8.95
N PRO A 12 0.12 12.02 9.28
CA PRO A 12 1.50 12.44 9.05
C PRO A 12 1.74 12.85 7.59
N LEU A 13 2.47 13.95 7.39
CA LEU A 13 2.87 14.46 6.08
C LEU A 13 3.44 13.39 5.12
N PRO A 14 4.34 12.48 5.57
CA PRO A 14 4.88 11.42 4.71
C PRO A 14 3.80 10.50 4.13
N MET A 15 2.74 10.21 4.91
CA MET A 15 1.64 9.35 4.46
C MET A 15 0.78 10.05 3.41
N ARG A 16 0.52 11.35 3.58
CA ARG A 16 -0.25 12.15 2.62
C ARG A 16 0.47 12.24 1.26
N VAL A 17 1.80 12.40 1.29
CA VAL A 17 2.63 12.41 0.09
C VAL A 17 2.64 11.03 -0.56
N GLY A 18 2.88 9.97 0.21
CA GLY A 18 2.87 8.59 -0.30
C GLY A 18 1.54 8.19 -0.95
N MET A 19 0.41 8.56 -0.34
CA MET A 19 -0.93 8.31 -0.91
C MET A 19 -1.15 9.06 -2.22
N ARG A 20 -0.72 10.33 -2.32
CA ARG A 20 -0.81 11.09 -3.58
C ARG A 20 0.02 10.45 -4.69
N VAL A 21 1.24 10.01 -4.38
CA VAL A 21 2.10 9.34 -5.35
C VAL A 21 1.48 8.00 -5.78
N ALA A 22 1.00 7.19 -4.84
CA ALA A 22 0.33 5.92 -5.14
C ALA A 22 -0.92 6.14 -6.01
N GLY A 23 -1.75 7.13 -5.66
CA GLY A 23 -2.93 7.52 -6.45
C GLY A 23 -2.57 8.01 -7.86
N ALA A 24 -1.47 8.73 -8.03
CA ALA A 24 -1.01 9.19 -9.34
C ALA A 24 -0.53 8.03 -10.25
N ILE A 25 0.04 6.97 -9.66
CA ILE A 25 0.55 5.81 -10.41
C ILE A 25 -0.59 4.84 -10.78
N VAL A 26 -1.51 4.58 -9.84
CA VAL A 26 -2.51 3.51 -9.94
C VAL A 26 -3.91 4.05 -10.30
N GLY A 27 -4.10 5.37 -10.31
CA GLY A 27 -5.40 6.03 -10.54
C GLY A 27 -6.32 6.00 -9.32
N LEU A 28 -5.94 5.30 -8.25
CA LEU A 28 -6.65 5.22 -6.98
C LEU A 28 -5.68 4.95 -5.82
N VAL A 29 -6.07 5.32 -4.60
CA VAL A 29 -5.29 4.96 -3.40
C VAL A 29 -5.65 3.52 -2.97
N PRO A 30 -4.68 2.60 -2.87
CA PRO A 30 -4.93 1.26 -2.36
C PRO A 30 -5.54 1.29 -0.95
N GLY A 31 -6.64 0.55 -0.75
CA GLY A 31 -7.34 0.44 0.53
C GLY A 31 -6.43 0.11 1.73
N PRO A 32 -5.47 -0.83 1.62
CA PRO A 32 -4.53 -1.11 2.72
C PRO A 32 -3.70 0.11 3.13
N LEU A 33 -3.18 0.89 2.16
CA LEU A 33 -2.43 2.12 2.45
C LEU A 33 -3.31 3.16 3.13
N LEU A 34 -4.57 3.27 2.69
CA LEU A 34 -5.56 4.16 3.27
C LEU A 34 -5.83 3.83 4.75
N VAL A 35 -6.03 2.55 5.07
CA VAL A 35 -6.26 2.09 6.45
C VAL A 35 -5.03 2.31 7.32
N MET A 36 -3.84 1.93 6.83
CA MET A 36 -2.59 2.08 7.58
C MET A 36 -2.24 3.55 7.85
N SER A 37 -2.67 4.48 7.00
CA SER A 37 -2.48 5.91 7.23
C SER A 37 -3.14 6.42 8.54
N TYR A 38 -4.17 5.74 9.05
CA TYR A 38 -4.81 6.03 10.33
C TYR A 38 -4.09 5.44 11.54
N ARG A 39 -3.18 4.49 11.32
CA ARG A 39 -2.37 3.83 12.35
C ARG A 39 -0.91 3.84 11.91
N PRO A 40 -0.23 5.01 11.94
CA PRO A 40 1.14 5.14 11.44
C PRO A 40 2.12 4.15 12.10
N ALA A 41 1.86 3.76 13.35
CA ALA A 41 2.65 2.76 14.07
C ALA A 41 2.67 1.37 13.39
N LEU A 42 1.66 1.03 12.59
CA LEU A 42 1.63 -0.21 11.81
C LEU A 42 2.45 -0.11 10.52
N PHE A 43 2.74 1.11 10.07
CA PHE A 43 3.59 1.36 8.91
C PHE A 43 5.03 1.65 9.34
N ASP A 44 5.57 0.71 10.13
CA ASP A 44 6.93 0.80 10.65
C ASP A 44 7.98 0.60 9.53
N GLU A 45 9.24 0.79 9.90
CA GLU A 45 10.38 0.65 8.98
C GLU A 45 10.44 -0.74 8.32
N ARG A 46 9.95 -1.77 9.01
CA ARG A 46 10.01 -3.14 8.53
C ARG A 46 8.96 -3.36 7.44
N LEU A 47 7.71 -2.99 7.68
CA LEU A 47 6.65 -3.08 6.70
C LEU A 47 6.97 -2.23 5.47
N ARG A 48 7.47 -1.00 5.68
CA ARG A 48 7.89 -0.11 4.59
C ARG A 48 8.94 -0.77 3.69
N ARG A 49 9.94 -1.44 4.26
CA ARG A 49 10.96 -2.18 3.49
C ARG A 49 10.36 -3.32 2.67
N TYR A 50 9.43 -4.10 3.22
CA TYR A 50 8.77 -5.16 2.47
C TYR A 50 7.93 -4.62 1.32
N VAL A 51 7.16 -3.55 1.55
CA VAL A 51 6.34 -2.90 0.52
C VAL A 51 7.21 -2.36 -0.60
N LEU A 52 8.31 -1.66 -0.28
CA LEU A 52 9.23 -1.13 -1.27
C LEU A 52 9.91 -2.24 -2.07
N ARG A 53 10.33 -3.33 -1.40
CA ARG A 53 10.94 -4.48 -2.07
C ARG A 53 9.97 -5.20 -3.01
N ALA A 54 8.70 -5.32 -2.61
CA ALA A 54 7.65 -5.88 -3.44
C ALA A 54 7.34 -4.99 -4.65
N ALA A 55 7.27 -3.66 -4.45
CA ALA A 55 7.02 -2.70 -5.52
C ALA A 55 8.19 -2.53 -6.50
N GLY A 56 9.43 -2.67 -6.01
CA GLY A 56 10.66 -2.56 -6.79
C GLY A 56 11.00 -3.80 -7.61
N TYR A 57 10.26 -4.92 -7.44
CA TYR A 57 10.49 -6.20 -8.11
C TYR A 57 11.97 -6.67 -8.02
N GLU A 58 12.55 -6.69 -6.82
CA GLU A 58 13.93 -7.14 -6.58
C GLU A 58 14.03 -8.66 -6.34
N GLY A 59 13.32 -9.47 -7.13
CA GLY A 59 13.21 -10.92 -6.94
C GLY A 59 13.65 -11.73 -8.16
N PRO A 60 13.85 -13.05 -7.99
CA PRO A 60 14.14 -13.95 -9.12
C PRO A 60 12.91 -14.18 -10.02
N TRP A 61 11.72 -13.79 -9.57
CA TRP A 61 10.47 -13.98 -10.31
C TRP A 61 10.16 -12.75 -11.15
N SER A 62 9.58 -12.98 -12.32
CA SER A 62 8.99 -11.92 -13.10
C SER A 62 7.85 -11.23 -12.34
N LYS A 63 7.50 -10.02 -12.77
CA LYS A 63 6.33 -9.30 -12.27
C LYS A 63 5.07 -10.14 -12.39
N GLY A 64 4.83 -10.76 -13.54
CA GLY A 64 3.63 -11.59 -13.77
C GLY A 64 3.53 -12.79 -12.83
N GLU A 65 4.63 -13.52 -12.61
CA GLU A 65 4.66 -14.66 -11.69
C GLU A 65 4.37 -14.23 -10.25
N SER A 66 4.93 -13.09 -9.84
CA SER A 66 4.71 -12.54 -8.50
C SER A 66 3.24 -12.16 -8.26
N GLU A 67 2.59 -11.52 -9.24
CA GLU A 67 1.16 -11.17 -9.15
C GLU A 67 0.27 -12.43 -9.17
N LEU A 68 0.58 -13.43 -10.00
CA LEU A 68 -0.17 -14.69 -10.03
C LEU A 68 -0.09 -15.44 -8.71
N PHE A 69 1.09 -15.48 -8.09
CA PHE A 69 1.26 -16.08 -6.78
C PHE A 69 0.50 -15.29 -5.70
N ALA A 70 0.57 -13.96 -5.73
CA ALA A 70 -0.18 -13.12 -4.81
C ALA A 70 -1.70 -13.33 -4.94
N ALA A 71 -2.22 -13.47 -6.16
CA ALA A 71 -3.62 -13.77 -6.42
C ALA A 71 -4.02 -15.17 -5.92
N PHE A 72 -3.17 -16.17 -6.15
CA PHE A 72 -3.37 -17.53 -5.65
C PHE A 72 -3.46 -17.58 -4.11
N VAL A 73 -2.50 -16.96 -3.42
CA VAL A 73 -2.49 -16.89 -1.94
C VAL A 73 -3.71 -16.12 -1.43
N SER A 74 -4.07 -15.01 -2.08
CA SER A 74 -5.25 -14.23 -1.69
C SER A 74 -6.54 -15.02 -1.84
N ASN A 75 -6.69 -15.80 -2.91
CA ASN A 75 -7.85 -16.66 -3.13
C ASN A 75 -7.97 -17.79 -2.09
N LEU A 76 -6.85 -18.32 -1.61
CA LEU A 76 -6.86 -19.33 -0.55
C LEU A 76 -7.24 -18.79 0.84
N ASN A 77 -7.11 -17.47 1.05
CA ASN A 77 -7.30 -16.82 2.35
C ASN A 77 -8.47 -15.83 2.37
N ALA A 78 -9.31 -15.83 1.33
CA ALA A 78 -10.53 -15.03 1.24
C ALA A 78 -11.68 -15.71 2.00
#